data_AF-A0A8T4P6H8-F1
#
_entry.id   AF-A0A8T4P6H8-F1
#
_cell.length_a   1.000
_cell.length_b   1.000
_cell.length_c   1.000
_cell.angle_alpha   90.00
_cell.angle_beta   90.00
_cell.angle_gamma   90.00
#
_symmetry.space_group_name_H-M   'P 1'
#
loop_
_entity.id
_entity.type
_entity.pdbx_description
1 polymer ?
#
loop_
_entity_poly.entity_id
_entity_poly.type
_entity_poly.pdbx_seq_one_letter_code
_entity_poly.pdbx_strand_id
1 'polypeptide(L)'
;MNTKKIELLAPAGSMANLKAAVSKGADAVYLGMKRFSARDYATNFNEQYLKEAIKACKSNNVKVYLAMNTLVKNNEIQDFFNQLSLAYSAGIDAVIIQEISFLDIIKKYYPDLKVHISTQAGVMNSAHANLLSKADRITLARELTKEEIKNIRNNFSEELEIFCHGALCVSVSGSCLFSSLLGGRSGNRGKCAQPCRKRYNDQYYLSTKELCLVKQIPAIIQLGVDAVKIEGRMRTPYYTATVTEVYKKAIDSFYNGDFKVSKEMLASLEGAFSREFTAGWFNSQDVFNRDKSTGEIKSKMREFYEVQKRSFDIKRNRVNVQLPEIKENENGVKQLLVRVYNKKDAFEAASNGADIIYFDLFDEHFVDLKDSLHCKLFGVTPRIMVGNDTPNITKTLREKKPDGILAGNLGILNYNLKFPIHLDYNINCFNGIDLGYFLGMNCLPIISPELSIKELRQFRNKNFIAMVHGKIRLMTLRHKLPGGWLKDEKGGLFRVNSIMNGSEILNGKELGLLSKSSQLLEHGVASFFVDTERDVGGVVRLYRKILDGKEVNDSGIKRNYILGWSYRGVA
;
A
#
# COMPACT_ATOMS: atom_id res chain seq x y z
N MET A 1 -30.46 14.64 -3.92
CA MET A 1 -29.15 15.06 -3.39
C MET A 1 -28.86 14.24 -2.15
N ASN A 2 -27.63 13.73 -2.00
CA ASN A 2 -27.25 12.95 -0.82
C ASN A 2 -27.44 13.84 0.42
N THR A 3 -28.35 13.46 1.32
CA THR A 3 -28.77 14.29 2.48
C THR A 3 -27.73 14.30 3.60
N LYS A 4 -26.70 13.45 3.50
CA LYS A 4 -25.62 13.34 4.47
C LYS A 4 -24.50 14.33 4.15
N LYS A 5 -24.12 15.12 5.15
CA LYS A 5 -22.97 16.04 5.08
C LYS A 5 -21.66 15.24 5.02
N ILE A 6 -20.72 15.66 4.17
CA ILE A 6 -19.38 15.05 4.08
C ILE A 6 -18.66 15.12 5.43
N GLU A 7 -17.99 14.03 5.82
CA GLU A 7 -17.26 13.95 7.10
C GLU A 7 -15.83 14.50 6.97
N LEU A 8 -15.41 15.36 7.90
CA LEU A 8 -14.03 15.83 8.02
C LEU A 8 -13.24 15.00 9.03
N LEU A 9 -12.31 14.18 8.54
CA LEU A 9 -11.44 13.34 9.35
C LEU A 9 -10.06 13.98 9.58
N ALA A 10 -9.79 14.38 10.83
CA ALA A 10 -8.56 15.05 11.23
C ALA A 10 -7.52 14.13 11.91
N PRO A 11 -6.21 14.37 11.77
CA PRO A 11 -5.17 13.57 12.39
C PRO A 11 -4.99 13.88 13.88
N ALA A 12 -4.84 12.84 14.71
CA ALA A 12 -4.44 12.95 16.10
C ALA A 12 -3.15 12.15 16.37
N GLY A 13 -2.00 12.84 16.34
CA GLY A 13 -0.69 12.28 16.70
C GLY A 13 -0.41 12.20 18.21
N SER A 14 -1.09 13.06 18.97
CA SER A 14 -0.99 13.22 20.42
C SER A 14 -2.30 13.75 20.97
N MET A 15 -2.47 13.78 22.30
CA MET A 15 -3.62 14.42 22.94
C MET A 15 -3.74 15.92 22.60
N ALA A 16 -2.63 16.63 22.37
CA ALA A 16 -2.67 18.03 21.98
C ALA A 16 -3.22 18.21 20.55
N ASN A 17 -2.81 17.36 19.61
CA ASN A 17 -3.38 17.35 18.25
C ASN A 17 -4.87 17.00 18.28
N LEU A 18 -5.28 16.05 19.13
CA LEU A 18 -6.68 15.67 19.28
C LEU A 18 -7.53 16.85 19.75
N LYS A 19 -7.11 17.53 20.81
CA LYS A 19 -7.82 18.72 21.32
C LYS A 19 -7.89 19.83 20.26
N ALA A 20 -6.78 20.04 19.53
CA ALA A 20 -6.73 20.98 18.42
C ALA A 20 -7.79 20.66 17.35
N ALA A 21 -7.84 19.42 16.85
CA ALA A 21 -8.82 18.99 15.85
C ALA A 21 -10.26 19.14 16.35
N VAL A 22 -10.55 18.64 17.56
CA VAL A 22 -11.89 18.69 18.15
C VAL A 22 -12.36 20.13 18.33
N SER A 23 -11.52 21.01 18.87
CA SER A 23 -11.85 22.43 19.08
C SER A 23 -12.12 23.22 17.80
N LYS A 24 -11.65 22.71 16.65
CA LYS A 24 -11.79 23.33 15.33
C LYS A 24 -12.85 22.66 14.45
N GLY A 25 -13.67 21.78 15.03
CA GLY A 25 -14.87 21.25 14.37
C GLY A 25 -14.62 20.04 13.47
N ALA A 26 -13.62 19.22 13.77
CA ALA A 26 -13.51 17.89 13.16
C ALA A 26 -14.74 17.04 13.49
N ASP A 27 -15.28 16.34 12.49
CA ASP A 27 -16.39 15.38 12.71
C ASP A 27 -15.87 14.04 13.24
N ALA A 28 -14.64 13.69 12.87
CA ALA A 28 -13.93 12.52 13.36
C ALA A 28 -12.43 12.80 13.48
N VAL A 29 -11.76 12.05 14.37
CA VAL A 29 -10.30 12.01 14.47
C VAL A 29 -9.77 10.60 14.23
N TYR A 30 -8.60 10.47 13.60
CA TYR A 30 -7.87 9.21 13.56
C TYR A 30 -6.56 9.29 14.32
N LEU A 31 -6.31 8.27 15.14
CA LEU A 31 -5.12 8.12 15.98
C LEU A 31 -4.51 6.74 15.81
N GLY A 32 -3.31 6.53 16.34
CA GLY A 32 -2.70 5.20 16.38
C GLY A 32 -2.09 4.94 17.75
N MET A 33 -2.00 3.65 18.07
CA MET A 33 -1.28 3.18 19.25
C MET A 33 0.19 2.96 18.91
N LYS A 34 0.98 2.50 19.89
CA LYS A 34 2.42 2.27 19.76
C LYS A 34 2.80 1.25 18.67
N ARG A 35 1.88 0.34 18.29
CA ARG A 35 2.12 -0.67 17.25
C ARG A 35 1.03 -0.60 16.18
N PHE A 36 1.38 -1.14 15.01
CA PHE A 36 0.50 -1.34 13.85
C PHE A 36 -0.01 -0.08 13.14
N SER A 37 0.60 1.09 13.38
CA SER A 37 0.17 2.36 12.81
C SER A 37 1.25 2.94 11.90
N ALA A 38 0.87 3.47 10.72
CA ALA A 38 1.80 3.92 9.67
C ALA A 38 2.66 5.18 9.99
N ARG A 39 2.88 5.53 11.26
CA ARG A 39 3.70 6.65 11.74
C ARG A 39 4.34 6.27 13.08
N ASP A 40 5.32 5.38 13.02
CA ASP A 40 5.98 4.82 14.21
C ASP A 40 6.64 5.91 15.08
N TYR A 41 7.08 7.01 14.45
CA TYR A 41 7.71 8.16 15.11
C TYR A 41 6.74 9.21 15.66
N ALA A 42 5.42 9.03 15.51
CA ALA A 42 4.46 9.89 16.21
C ALA A 42 4.45 9.55 17.72
N THR A 43 4.03 10.48 18.58
CA THR A 43 3.94 10.23 20.03
C THR A 43 3.09 9.00 20.34
N ASN A 44 1.97 8.86 19.61
CA ASN A 44 1.04 7.72 19.67
C ASN A 44 0.39 7.54 21.07
N PHE A 45 -0.68 6.77 21.09
CA PHE A 45 -1.51 6.57 22.28
C PHE A 45 -1.15 5.27 23.01
N ASN A 46 -1.28 5.29 24.34
CA ASN A 46 -1.35 4.08 25.18
C ASN A 46 -2.81 3.87 25.61
N GLU A 47 -3.08 2.82 26.41
CA GLU A 47 -4.45 2.51 26.86
C GLU A 47 -5.09 3.67 27.64
N GLN A 48 -4.36 4.29 28.56
CA GLN A 48 -4.88 5.40 29.36
C GLN A 48 -5.26 6.60 28.48
N TYR A 49 -4.33 7.07 27.65
CA TYR A 49 -4.56 8.19 26.76
C TYR A 49 -5.64 7.88 25.71
N LEU A 50 -5.80 6.62 25.30
CA LEU A 50 -6.90 6.23 24.42
C LEU A 50 -8.26 6.43 25.10
N LYS A 51 -8.40 6.02 26.36
CA LYS A 51 -9.64 6.24 27.14
C LYS A 51 -9.92 7.74 27.31
N GLU A 52 -8.89 8.54 27.60
CA GLU A 52 -9.00 10.00 27.71
C GLU A 52 -9.40 10.65 26.37
N ALA A 53 -8.80 10.20 25.26
CA ALA A 53 -9.12 10.63 23.91
C ALA A 53 -10.59 10.37 23.57
N ILE A 54 -11.07 9.16 23.82
CA ILE A 54 -12.46 8.76 23.54
C ILE A 54 -13.43 9.59 24.38
N LYS A 55 -13.13 9.80 25.67
CA LYS A 55 -13.95 10.67 26.54
C LYS A 55 -14.03 12.10 26.00
N ALA A 56 -12.90 12.67 25.60
CA ALA A 56 -12.84 14.02 25.03
C ALA A 56 -13.64 14.12 23.72
N CYS A 57 -13.46 13.18 22.80
CA CYS A 57 -14.16 13.17 21.52
C CYS A 57 -15.68 12.98 21.69
N LYS A 58 -16.12 12.01 22.49
CA LYS A 58 -17.56 11.79 22.79
C LYS A 58 -18.23 12.99 23.45
N SER A 59 -17.51 13.69 24.33
CA SER A 59 -18.02 14.93 24.97
C SER A 59 -18.33 16.04 23.96
N ASN A 60 -17.80 15.95 22.74
CA ASN A 60 -17.93 16.96 21.69
C ASN A 60 -18.53 16.36 20.40
N ASN A 61 -19.19 15.19 20.46
CA ASN A 61 -19.77 14.50 19.29
C ASN A 61 -18.78 14.21 18.15
N VAL A 62 -17.50 14.00 18.49
CA VAL A 62 -16.47 13.62 17.52
C VAL A 62 -16.22 12.12 17.59
N LYS A 63 -16.15 11.46 16.43
CA LYS A 63 -15.84 10.02 16.35
C LYS A 63 -14.33 9.76 16.46
N VAL A 64 -13.96 8.57 16.94
CA VAL A 64 -12.56 8.14 17.10
C VAL A 64 -12.29 6.91 16.25
N TYR A 65 -11.40 7.03 15.28
CA TYR A 65 -10.96 5.94 14.42
C TYR A 65 -9.53 5.50 14.78
N LEU A 66 -9.33 4.21 15.02
CA LEU A 66 -8.02 3.65 15.29
C LEU A 66 -7.33 3.23 13.99
N ALA A 67 -6.17 3.80 13.71
CA ALA A 67 -5.31 3.35 12.62
C ALA A 67 -4.49 2.12 13.04
N MET A 68 -4.79 0.98 12.42
CA MET A 68 -4.04 -0.28 12.48
C MET A 68 -3.64 -0.71 11.06
N ASN A 69 -2.98 0.20 10.35
CA ASN A 69 -2.84 0.20 8.90
C ASN A 69 -1.40 -0.03 8.43
N THR A 70 -0.73 -1.03 8.99
CA THR A 70 0.59 -1.49 8.55
C THR A 70 0.58 -2.99 8.32
N LEU A 71 1.53 -3.49 7.53
CA LEU A 71 1.73 -4.94 7.35
C LEU A 71 2.05 -5.64 8.69
N VAL A 72 1.50 -6.83 8.90
CA VAL A 72 1.57 -7.62 10.14
C VAL A 72 2.30 -8.93 9.88
N LYS A 73 3.32 -9.26 10.69
CA LYS A 73 4.01 -10.56 10.60
C LYS A 73 3.21 -11.65 11.32
N ASN A 74 3.46 -12.91 10.97
CA ASN A 74 2.87 -14.08 11.63
C ASN A 74 2.93 -14.02 13.17
N ASN A 75 4.09 -13.73 13.73
CA ASN A 75 4.28 -13.62 15.19
C ASN A 75 3.67 -12.37 15.83
N GLU A 76 3.07 -11.47 15.03
CA GLU A 76 2.44 -10.23 15.49
C GLU A 76 0.91 -10.27 15.39
N ILE A 77 0.32 -11.32 14.78
CA ILE A 77 -1.13 -11.41 14.55
C ILE A 77 -1.90 -11.38 15.87
N GLN A 78 -1.47 -12.15 16.87
CA GLN A 78 -2.15 -12.16 18.17
C GLN A 78 -2.08 -10.79 18.85
N ASP A 79 -0.93 -10.11 18.76
CA ASP A 79 -0.76 -8.77 19.32
C ASP A 79 -1.65 -7.73 18.61
N PHE A 80 -1.85 -7.88 17.29
CA PHE A 80 -2.76 -7.04 16.52
C PHE A 80 -4.19 -7.16 17.07
N PHE A 81 -4.71 -8.37 17.23
CA PHE A 81 -6.06 -8.59 17.75
C PHE A 81 -6.20 -8.25 19.24
N ASN A 82 -5.15 -8.44 20.04
CA ASN A 82 -5.13 -8.00 21.44
C ASN A 82 -5.25 -6.46 21.55
N GLN A 83 -4.49 -5.73 20.72
CA GLN A 83 -4.57 -4.26 20.68
C GLN A 83 -5.94 -3.78 20.16
N LEU A 84 -6.49 -4.45 19.14
CA LEU A 84 -7.83 -4.15 18.63
C LEU A 84 -8.90 -4.39 19.70
N SER A 85 -8.84 -5.51 20.42
CA SER A 85 -9.77 -5.87 21.50
C SER A 85 -9.75 -4.84 22.63
N LEU A 86 -8.57 -4.39 23.03
CA LEU A 86 -8.39 -3.31 24.00
C LEU A 86 -9.05 -2.02 23.51
N ALA A 87 -8.75 -1.59 22.29
CA ALA A 87 -9.29 -0.34 21.75
C ALA A 87 -10.81 -0.41 21.52
N TYR A 88 -11.31 -1.56 21.07
CA TYR A 88 -12.74 -1.84 20.94
C TYR A 88 -13.45 -1.70 22.29
N SER A 89 -12.90 -2.30 23.36
CA SER A 89 -13.45 -2.17 24.72
C SER A 89 -13.40 -0.74 25.26
N ALA A 90 -12.40 0.04 24.82
CA ALA A 90 -12.31 1.47 25.15
C ALA A 90 -13.35 2.32 24.39
N GLY A 91 -13.95 1.80 23.32
CA GLY A 91 -15.08 2.41 22.61
C GLY A 91 -14.74 3.24 21.38
N ILE A 92 -13.72 2.84 20.61
CA ILE A 92 -13.47 3.40 19.27
C ILE A 92 -14.67 3.16 18.33
N ASP A 93 -14.86 4.04 17.36
CA ASP A 93 -15.98 3.96 16.41
C ASP A 93 -15.63 3.15 15.16
N ALA A 94 -14.36 3.19 14.73
CA ALA A 94 -13.88 2.43 13.57
C ALA A 94 -12.42 2.01 13.72
N VAL A 95 -12.02 0.99 12.97
CA VAL A 95 -10.62 0.62 12.73
C VAL A 95 -10.27 0.83 11.26
N ILE A 96 -9.10 1.42 11.00
CA ILE A 96 -8.54 1.61 9.64
C ILE A 96 -7.45 0.56 9.44
N ILE A 97 -7.64 -0.37 8.51
CA ILE A 97 -6.74 -1.51 8.28
C ILE A 97 -6.10 -1.48 6.90
N GLN A 98 -4.90 -2.05 6.77
CA GLN A 98 -4.29 -2.37 5.48
C GLN A 98 -4.54 -3.84 5.10
N GLU A 99 -4.49 -4.75 6.09
CA GLU A 99 -4.65 -6.19 5.89
C GLU A 99 -6.09 -6.54 5.51
N ILE A 100 -6.36 -6.64 4.20
CA ILE A 100 -7.69 -6.97 3.68
C ILE A 100 -8.14 -8.38 4.11
N SER A 101 -7.19 -9.27 4.37
CA SER A 101 -7.42 -10.63 4.88
C SER A 101 -8.05 -10.63 6.28
N PHE A 102 -7.89 -9.55 7.06
CA PHE A 102 -8.44 -9.44 8.40
C PHE A 102 -9.89 -8.91 8.41
N LEU A 103 -10.39 -8.39 7.28
CA LEU A 103 -11.71 -7.78 7.18
C LEU A 103 -12.81 -8.72 7.69
N ASP A 104 -12.86 -9.94 7.18
CA ASP A 104 -13.87 -10.94 7.55
C ASP A 104 -13.77 -11.37 9.02
N ILE A 105 -12.54 -11.47 9.54
CA ILE A 105 -12.31 -11.79 10.95
C ILE A 105 -12.85 -10.65 11.82
N ILE A 106 -12.53 -9.40 11.49
CA ILE A 106 -12.98 -8.25 12.28
C ILE A 106 -14.50 -8.12 12.24
N LYS A 107 -15.14 -8.24 11.07
CA LYS A 107 -16.61 -8.15 10.95
C LYS A 107 -17.31 -9.28 11.71
N LYS A 108 -16.72 -10.47 11.78
CA LYS A 108 -17.25 -11.60 12.56
C LYS A 108 -17.19 -11.36 14.07
N TYR A 109 -16.04 -10.94 14.59
CA TYR A 109 -15.81 -10.84 16.04
C TYR A 109 -16.18 -9.48 16.65
N TYR A 110 -16.26 -8.42 15.83
CA TYR A 110 -16.56 -7.06 16.25
C TYR A 110 -17.70 -6.47 15.40
N PRO A 111 -18.93 -7.02 15.46
CA PRO A 111 -20.02 -6.65 14.55
C PRO A 111 -20.39 -5.16 14.60
N ASP A 112 -20.23 -4.51 15.75
CA ASP A 112 -20.55 -3.08 15.94
C ASP A 112 -19.38 -2.14 15.59
N LEU A 113 -18.21 -2.68 15.24
CA LEU A 113 -17.04 -1.88 14.88
C LEU A 113 -17.03 -1.64 13.37
N LYS A 114 -16.98 -0.36 12.97
CA LYS A 114 -16.83 0.00 11.56
C LYS A 114 -15.42 -0.33 11.07
N VAL A 115 -15.31 -0.89 9.86
CA VAL A 115 -14.02 -1.26 9.27
C VAL A 115 -13.77 -0.40 8.04
N HIS A 116 -12.70 0.38 8.09
CA HIS A 116 -12.27 1.25 6.99
C HIS A 116 -11.01 0.68 6.34
N ILE A 117 -10.97 0.63 5.01
CA ILE A 117 -9.78 0.21 4.26
C ILE A 117 -8.86 1.40 4.06
N SER A 118 -7.61 1.25 4.48
CA SER A 118 -6.56 2.26 4.32
C SER A 118 -6.18 2.44 2.86
N THR A 119 -5.74 3.66 2.49
CA THR A 119 -5.08 3.92 1.20
C THR A 119 -3.90 2.98 0.94
N GLN A 120 -3.29 2.39 1.98
CA GLN A 120 -2.21 1.40 1.84
C GLN A 120 -2.66 0.07 1.20
N ALA A 121 -3.96 -0.19 1.05
CA ALA A 121 -4.47 -1.32 0.27
C ALA A 121 -4.43 -1.07 -1.25
N GLY A 122 -4.14 0.17 -1.70
CA GLY A 122 -3.95 0.46 -3.13
C GLY A 122 -5.23 0.33 -3.98
N VAL A 123 -6.39 0.73 -3.44
CA VAL A 123 -7.65 0.72 -4.20
C VAL A 123 -7.66 1.85 -5.22
N MET A 124 -7.63 1.49 -6.51
CA MET A 124 -7.48 2.42 -7.65
C MET A 124 -8.60 2.34 -8.69
N ASN A 125 -9.49 1.35 -8.58
CA ASN A 125 -10.58 1.12 -9.52
C ASN A 125 -11.78 0.48 -8.80
N SER A 126 -12.95 0.55 -9.43
CA SER A 126 -14.21 0.03 -8.87
C SER A 126 -14.18 -1.48 -8.67
N ALA A 127 -13.52 -2.22 -9.55
CA ALA A 127 -13.43 -3.68 -9.43
C ALA A 127 -12.68 -4.10 -8.15
N HIS A 128 -11.58 -3.41 -7.80
CA HIS A 128 -10.89 -3.61 -6.54
C HIS A 128 -11.75 -3.16 -5.34
N ALA A 129 -12.44 -2.02 -5.45
CA ALA A 129 -13.35 -1.55 -4.39
C ALA A 129 -14.46 -2.58 -4.08
N ASN A 130 -15.08 -3.17 -5.11
CA ASN A 130 -16.16 -4.14 -4.96
C ASN A 130 -15.73 -5.45 -4.28
N LEU A 131 -14.47 -5.87 -4.43
CA LEU A 131 -13.92 -7.01 -3.68
C LEU A 131 -13.91 -6.76 -2.16
N LEU A 132 -13.97 -5.50 -1.75
CA LEU A 132 -13.91 -5.05 -0.37
C LEU A 132 -15.24 -4.43 0.11
N SER A 133 -16.34 -4.72 -0.57
CA SER A 133 -17.71 -4.23 -0.26
C SER A 133 -18.19 -4.52 1.17
N LYS A 134 -17.61 -5.52 1.85
CA LYS A 134 -17.88 -5.77 3.28
C LYS A 134 -17.32 -4.69 4.22
N ALA A 135 -16.40 -3.86 3.74
CA ALA A 135 -15.88 -2.73 4.49
C ALA A 135 -16.90 -1.59 4.51
N ASP A 136 -16.96 -0.86 5.63
CA ASP A 136 -17.89 0.26 5.78
C ASP A 136 -17.41 1.50 5.02
N ARG A 137 -16.09 1.62 4.76
CA ARG A 137 -15.48 2.74 4.03
C ARG A 137 -14.18 2.33 3.35
N ILE A 138 -13.89 2.91 2.18
CA ILE A 138 -12.62 2.75 1.48
C ILE A 138 -11.93 4.10 1.30
N THR A 139 -10.73 4.25 1.87
CA THR A 139 -9.83 5.36 1.55
C THR A 139 -9.12 5.08 0.23
N LEU A 140 -9.43 5.83 -0.82
CA LEU A 140 -8.86 5.64 -2.14
C LEU A 140 -7.36 5.97 -2.20
N ALA A 141 -6.69 5.42 -3.23
CA ALA A 141 -5.32 5.79 -3.58
C ALA A 141 -5.20 7.30 -3.88
N ARG A 142 -4.06 7.92 -3.54
CA ARG A 142 -3.84 9.39 -3.63
C ARG A 142 -3.45 9.85 -5.03
N GLU A 143 -3.13 8.91 -5.89
CA GLU A 143 -2.65 9.07 -7.25
C GLU A 143 -3.78 8.94 -8.30
N LEU A 144 -5.04 9.10 -7.87
CA LEU A 144 -6.23 9.10 -8.73
C LEU A 144 -6.63 10.52 -9.14
N THR A 145 -7.12 10.60 -10.37
CA THR A 145 -7.76 11.79 -10.94
C THR A 145 -9.22 11.91 -10.53
N LYS A 146 -9.78 13.11 -10.71
CA LYS A 146 -11.22 13.36 -10.51
C LYS A 146 -12.11 12.38 -11.28
N GLU A 147 -11.81 12.12 -12.56
CA GLU A 147 -12.62 11.24 -13.40
C GLU A 147 -12.48 9.76 -13.01
N GLU A 148 -11.30 9.33 -12.57
CA GLU A 148 -11.10 7.97 -12.04
C GLU A 148 -11.89 7.78 -10.73
N ILE A 149 -11.92 8.78 -9.83
CA ILE A 149 -12.75 8.74 -8.61
C ILE A 149 -14.24 8.70 -8.97
N LYS A 150 -14.68 9.50 -9.95
CA LYS A 150 -16.06 9.48 -10.46
C LYS A 150 -16.45 8.11 -10.99
N ASN A 151 -15.56 7.47 -11.75
CA ASN A 151 -15.78 6.11 -12.25
C ASN A 151 -15.95 5.10 -11.09
N ILE A 152 -15.15 5.21 -10.04
CA ILE A 152 -15.30 4.36 -8.83
C ILE A 152 -16.66 4.60 -8.18
N ARG A 153 -17.02 5.86 -7.89
CA ARG A 153 -18.31 6.18 -7.26
C ARG A 153 -19.49 5.64 -8.06
N ASN A 154 -19.48 5.76 -9.38
CA ASN A 154 -20.57 5.30 -10.24
C ASN A 154 -20.77 3.77 -10.21
N ASN A 155 -19.76 3.01 -9.76
CA ASN A 155 -19.75 1.54 -9.80
C ASN A 155 -19.47 0.92 -8.42
N PHE A 156 -19.64 1.67 -7.35
CA PHE A 156 -19.42 1.25 -5.96
C PHE A 156 -20.43 1.99 -5.09
N SER A 157 -20.90 1.41 -3.98
CA SER A 157 -22.05 1.95 -3.23
C SER A 157 -21.72 2.42 -1.80
N GLU A 158 -20.65 1.89 -1.22
CA GLU A 158 -20.24 2.10 0.16
C GLU A 158 -19.44 3.40 0.30
N GLU A 159 -19.03 3.77 1.53
CA GLU A 159 -18.43 5.09 1.75
C GLU A 159 -17.06 5.22 1.08
N LEU A 160 -16.86 6.33 0.36
CA LEU A 160 -15.58 6.71 -0.23
C LEU A 160 -14.91 7.82 0.58
N GLU A 161 -13.63 7.65 0.87
CA GLU A 161 -12.78 8.65 1.51
C GLU A 161 -11.58 8.99 0.62
N ILE A 162 -11.23 10.27 0.54
CA ILE A 162 -9.99 10.73 -0.11
C ILE A 162 -9.17 11.58 0.84
N PHE A 163 -7.85 11.60 0.64
CA PHE A 163 -7.02 12.62 1.26
C PHE A 163 -7.30 13.97 0.61
N CYS A 164 -7.42 15.02 1.43
CA CYS A 164 -7.69 16.37 0.95
C CYS A 164 -6.56 17.35 1.23
N HIS A 165 -5.69 17.06 2.21
CA HIS A 165 -4.60 17.94 2.61
C HIS A 165 -3.39 17.16 3.15
N GLY A 166 -2.20 17.71 2.95
CA GLY A 166 -0.96 17.24 3.60
C GLY A 166 0.00 16.51 2.65
N ALA A 167 0.93 15.75 3.23
CA ALA A 167 2.03 15.15 2.47
C ALA A 167 1.57 14.06 1.48
N LEU A 168 1.90 14.23 0.20
CA LEU A 168 1.69 13.20 -0.83
C LEU A 168 2.83 12.17 -0.82
N CYS A 169 2.44 10.90 -0.98
CA CYS A 169 3.40 9.85 -1.32
C CYS A 169 3.48 9.76 -2.84
N VAL A 170 4.70 9.60 -3.35
CA VAL A 170 4.95 9.53 -4.79
C VAL A 170 4.74 8.12 -5.35
N SER A 171 5.00 7.11 -4.53
CA SER A 171 4.79 5.71 -4.90
C SER A 171 3.32 5.38 -4.80
N VAL A 172 2.88 4.46 -5.66
CA VAL A 172 1.58 3.80 -5.56
C VAL A 172 1.38 3.31 -4.13
N SER A 173 0.21 3.63 -3.60
CA SER A 173 -0.05 3.54 -2.16
C SER A 173 0.09 2.09 -1.67
N GLY A 174 0.90 1.89 -0.63
CA GLY A 174 1.20 0.56 -0.06
C GLY A 174 2.30 -0.25 -0.75
N SER A 175 2.89 0.24 -1.84
CA SER A 175 3.82 -0.55 -2.68
C SER A 175 5.28 -0.07 -2.66
N CYS A 176 5.70 0.69 -1.64
CA CYS A 176 7.05 1.27 -1.58
C CYS A 176 8.02 0.42 -0.74
N LEU A 177 8.99 -0.20 -1.40
CA LEU A 177 10.08 -0.96 -0.75
C LEU A 177 11.38 -0.16 -0.63
N PHE A 178 11.42 1.05 -1.18
CA PHE A 178 12.65 1.83 -1.31
C PHE A 178 13.30 2.15 0.04
N SER A 179 12.52 2.63 1.01
CA SER A 179 13.01 2.93 2.37
C SER A 179 13.54 1.66 3.06
N SER A 180 12.89 0.54 2.79
CA SER A 180 13.25 -0.75 3.35
C SER A 180 14.59 -1.24 2.82
N LEU A 181 14.84 -1.08 1.51
CA LEU A 181 16.08 -1.53 0.88
C LEU A 181 17.28 -0.74 1.40
N LEU A 182 17.12 0.58 1.52
CA LEU A 182 18.24 1.47 1.87
C LEU A 182 18.71 1.35 3.31
N GLY A 183 17.86 0.86 4.23
CA GLY A 183 18.21 0.87 5.66
C GLY A 183 17.32 0.02 6.57
N GLY A 184 16.60 -0.97 6.03
CA GLY A 184 15.75 -1.88 6.82
C GLY A 184 14.50 -1.25 7.43
N ARG A 185 14.17 -0.01 7.05
CA ARG A 185 13.03 0.75 7.58
C ARG A 185 11.85 0.65 6.61
N SER A 186 10.94 -0.29 6.83
CA SER A 186 9.80 -0.49 5.93
C SER A 186 8.81 0.67 5.99
N GLY A 187 8.51 1.26 4.82
CA GLY A 187 7.49 2.30 4.71
C GLY A 187 6.08 1.76 4.92
N ASN A 188 5.85 0.50 4.53
CA ASN A 188 4.59 -0.23 4.72
C ASN A 188 4.37 -0.69 6.16
N ARG A 189 5.41 -0.59 7.01
CA ARG A 189 5.35 -0.82 8.46
C ARG A 189 5.52 0.46 9.29
N GLY A 190 5.29 1.62 8.69
CA GLY A 190 5.23 2.90 9.40
C GLY A 190 6.58 3.55 9.71
N LYS A 191 7.70 2.98 9.24
CA LYS A 191 9.07 3.44 9.53
C LYS A 191 9.73 4.22 8.36
N CYS A 192 8.94 4.65 7.37
CA CYS A 192 9.43 5.31 6.16
C CYS A 192 10.49 6.41 6.42
N ALA A 193 11.67 6.25 5.83
CA ALA A 193 12.79 7.18 5.89
C ALA A 193 12.76 8.25 4.78
N GLN A 194 11.66 8.34 4.04
CA GLN A 194 11.39 9.35 3.01
C GLN A 194 12.48 9.45 1.90
N PRO A 195 12.89 8.34 1.26
CA PRO A 195 13.91 8.39 0.19
C PRO A 195 13.50 9.29 -0.98
N CYS A 196 12.19 9.38 -1.27
CA CYS A 196 11.66 10.28 -2.30
C CYS A 196 11.91 11.78 -2.04
N ARG A 197 12.38 12.17 -0.85
CA ARG A 197 12.70 13.56 -0.51
C ARG A 197 14.17 13.91 -0.73
N LYS A 198 14.99 12.96 -1.19
CA LYS A 198 16.40 13.17 -1.51
C LYS A 198 16.59 13.64 -2.95
N ARG A 199 17.78 14.17 -3.23
CA ARG A 199 18.21 14.49 -4.59
C ARG A 199 18.64 13.21 -5.32
N TYR A 200 18.30 13.16 -6.59
CA TYR A 200 18.73 12.15 -7.53
C TYR A 200 19.21 12.85 -8.80
N ASN A 201 20.41 12.55 -9.29
CA ASN A 201 21.08 13.31 -10.35
C ASN A 201 20.97 14.83 -10.11
N ASP A 202 21.28 15.26 -8.88
CA ASP A 202 21.25 16.65 -8.45
C ASP A 202 19.86 17.35 -8.47
N GLN A 203 18.75 16.63 -8.68
CA GLN A 203 17.39 17.19 -8.69
C GLN A 203 16.41 16.42 -7.78
N TYR A 204 15.30 17.05 -7.41
CA TYR A 204 14.25 16.44 -6.59
C TYR A 204 13.17 15.70 -7.40
N TYR A 205 13.56 14.76 -8.27
CA TYR A 205 12.62 14.05 -9.16
C TYR A 205 11.42 13.37 -8.50
N LEU A 206 11.55 12.99 -7.22
CA LEU A 206 10.55 12.20 -6.51
C LEU A 206 9.82 13.01 -5.42
N SER A 207 10.21 14.27 -5.18
CA SER A 207 9.66 15.08 -4.11
C SER A 207 8.37 15.73 -4.57
N THR A 208 7.25 15.39 -3.95
CA THR A 208 5.96 16.02 -4.24
C THR A 208 5.76 17.35 -3.51
N LYS A 209 4.93 18.22 -4.05
CA LYS A 209 4.32 19.34 -3.30
C LYS A 209 3.34 18.81 -2.23
N GLU A 210 2.81 19.68 -1.36
CA GLU A 210 1.74 19.33 -0.42
C GLU A 210 0.38 19.32 -1.12
N LEU A 211 -0.45 18.32 -0.83
CA LEU A 211 -1.83 18.29 -1.29
C LEU A 211 -2.62 19.41 -0.61
N CYS A 212 -3.40 20.15 -1.39
CA CYS A 212 -4.38 21.09 -0.87
C CYS A 212 -5.59 21.15 -1.81
N LEU A 213 -6.67 20.47 -1.39
CA LEU A 213 -7.94 20.41 -2.11
C LEU A 213 -9.03 21.33 -1.55
N VAL A 214 -8.69 22.33 -0.73
CA VAL A 214 -9.69 23.19 -0.08
C VAL A 214 -10.59 23.92 -1.09
N LYS A 215 -10.03 24.33 -2.24
CA LYS A 215 -10.81 24.98 -3.33
C LYS A 215 -11.67 23.98 -4.10
N GLN A 216 -11.38 22.69 -3.99
CA GLN A 216 -12.02 21.60 -4.72
C GLN A 216 -13.15 20.94 -3.92
N ILE A 217 -13.43 21.40 -2.69
CA ILE A 217 -14.51 20.86 -1.83
C ILE A 217 -15.86 20.75 -2.56
N PRO A 218 -16.33 21.75 -3.34
CA PRO A 218 -17.58 21.62 -4.08
C PRO A 218 -17.56 20.44 -5.05
N ALA A 219 -16.47 20.29 -5.81
CA ALA A 219 -16.31 19.19 -6.75
C ALA A 219 -16.23 17.84 -6.04
N ILE A 220 -15.55 17.76 -4.89
CA ILE A 220 -15.44 16.54 -4.09
C ILE A 220 -16.82 16.09 -3.57
N ILE A 221 -17.61 17.03 -3.03
CA ILE A 221 -18.96 16.73 -2.53
C ILE A 221 -19.88 16.30 -3.68
N GLN A 222 -19.82 16.99 -4.82
CA GLN A 222 -20.61 16.65 -6.01
C GLN A 222 -20.24 15.29 -6.62
N LEU A 223 -19.00 14.83 -6.44
CA LEU A 223 -18.59 13.47 -6.83
C LEU A 223 -19.18 12.38 -5.94
N GLY A 224 -19.86 12.71 -4.84
CA GLY A 224 -20.40 11.73 -3.90
C GLY A 224 -19.33 11.07 -3.03
N VAL A 225 -18.23 11.77 -2.74
CA VAL A 225 -17.27 11.38 -1.70
C VAL A 225 -17.88 11.63 -0.33
N ASP A 226 -17.79 10.64 0.56
CA ASP A 226 -18.45 10.65 1.87
C ASP A 226 -17.58 11.22 2.99
N ALA A 227 -16.25 11.16 2.83
CA ALA A 227 -15.30 11.72 3.79
C ALA A 227 -14.05 12.30 3.14
N VAL A 228 -13.51 13.36 3.76
CA VAL A 228 -12.20 13.92 3.43
C VAL A 228 -11.25 13.80 4.60
N LYS A 229 -10.03 13.37 4.33
CA LYS A 229 -9.01 13.09 5.33
C LYS A 229 -7.80 14.00 5.23
N ILE A 230 -7.39 14.56 6.37
CA ILE A 230 -6.18 15.35 6.49
C ILE A 230 -4.99 14.44 6.87
N GLU A 231 -3.90 14.46 6.10
CA GLU A 231 -2.63 13.88 6.51
C GLU A 231 -1.88 14.85 7.43
N GLY A 232 -1.33 14.35 8.53
CA GLY A 232 -0.63 15.23 9.47
C GLY A 232 -0.40 14.68 10.87
N ARG A 233 -0.42 13.36 11.09
CA ARG A 233 -0.25 12.79 12.45
C ARG A 233 1.11 13.10 13.11
N MET A 234 2.12 13.45 12.32
CA MET A 234 3.42 13.91 12.85
C MET A 234 3.56 15.43 12.87
N ARG A 235 2.48 16.17 12.60
CA ARG A 235 2.49 17.64 12.55
C ARG A 235 2.16 18.23 13.92
N THR A 236 2.41 19.53 14.06
CA THR A 236 2.13 20.27 15.30
C THR A 236 0.63 20.36 15.56
N PRO A 237 0.22 20.58 16.83
CA PRO A 237 -1.17 20.90 17.16
C PRO A 237 -1.68 22.13 16.38
N TYR A 238 -0.85 23.16 16.21
CA TYR A 238 -1.17 24.34 15.40
C TYR A 238 -1.54 23.99 13.96
N TYR A 239 -0.72 23.18 13.27
CA TYR A 239 -1.07 22.69 11.93
C TYR A 239 -2.41 21.95 11.91
N THR A 240 -2.63 21.10 12.92
CA THR A 240 -3.87 20.32 13.03
C THR A 240 -5.08 21.23 13.18
N ALA A 241 -5.01 22.23 14.05
CA ALA A 241 -6.07 23.22 14.23
C ALA A 241 -6.32 24.03 12.95
N THR A 242 -5.28 24.63 12.37
CA THR A 242 -5.40 25.50 11.20
C THR A 242 -6.01 24.78 10.01
N VAL A 243 -5.51 23.59 9.68
CA VAL A 243 -6.03 22.83 8.54
C VAL A 243 -7.47 22.37 8.82
N THR A 244 -7.75 21.87 10.02
CA THR A 244 -9.13 21.45 10.38
C THR A 244 -10.11 22.61 10.27
N GLU A 245 -9.78 23.76 10.83
CA GLU A 245 -10.64 24.95 10.81
C GLU A 245 -10.92 25.44 9.38
N VAL A 246 -9.87 25.52 8.55
CA VAL A 246 -10.00 25.98 7.16
C VAL A 246 -10.89 25.04 6.35
N TYR A 247 -10.70 23.71 6.48
CA TYR A 247 -11.56 22.75 5.79
C TYR A 247 -12.98 22.73 6.34
N LYS A 248 -13.16 22.87 7.66
CA LYS A 248 -14.48 22.95 8.28
C LYS A 248 -15.26 24.15 7.77
N LYS A 249 -14.65 25.35 7.74
CA LYS A 249 -15.23 26.57 7.17
C LYS A 249 -15.58 26.40 5.69
N ALA A 250 -14.69 25.82 4.90
CA ALA A 250 -14.93 25.57 3.48
C ALA A 250 -16.13 24.63 3.25
N ILE A 251 -16.19 23.51 3.99
CA ILE A 251 -17.30 22.55 3.94
C ILE A 251 -18.61 23.23 4.38
N ASP A 252 -18.62 23.90 5.53
CA ASP A 252 -19.83 24.53 6.07
C ASP A 252 -20.36 25.62 5.11
N SER A 253 -19.46 26.42 4.50
CA SER A 253 -19.84 27.44 3.53
C SER A 253 -20.52 26.86 2.28
N PHE A 254 -20.08 25.69 1.80
CA PHE A 254 -20.71 24.99 0.68
C PHE A 254 -22.15 24.58 1.01
N TYR A 255 -22.36 23.96 2.18
CA TYR A 255 -23.70 23.52 2.60
C TYR A 255 -24.64 24.69 2.95
N ASN A 256 -24.08 25.86 3.27
CA ASN A 256 -24.85 27.09 3.47
C ASN A 256 -25.18 27.81 2.14
N GLY A 257 -24.72 27.30 0.99
CA GLY A 257 -24.99 27.87 -0.34
C GLY A 257 -24.07 29.04 -0.75
N ASP A 258 -23.06 29.38 0.05
CA ASP A 258 -22.12 30.49 -0.18
C ASP A 258 -20.67 29.97 -0.05
N PHE A 259 -20.27 29.08 -0.96
CA PHE A 259 -18.94 28.47 -0.90
C PHE A 259 -17.84 29.53 -1.05
N LYS A 260 -16.96 29.62 -0.05
CA LYS A 260 -15.85 30.59 -0.05
C LYS A 260 -14.57 30.03 0.55
N VAL A 261 -13.46 30.37 -0.10
CA VAL A 261 -12.10 30.16 0.41
C VAL A 261 -11.37 31.49 0.27
N SER A 262 -11.20 32.20 1.39
CA SER A 262 -10.60 33.54 1.38
C SER A 262 -9.09 33.48 1.22
N LYS A 263 -8.46 34.63 0.90
CA LYS A 263 -7.00 34.73 0.81
C LYS A 263 -6.34 34.46 2.17
N GLU A 264 -6.97 34.88 3.26
CA GLU A 264 -6.52 34.69 4.64
C GLU A 264 -6.52 33.21 5.03
N MET A 265 -7.54 32.44 4.59
CA MET A 265 -7.57 30.99 4.79
C MET A 265 -6.38 30.31 4.09
N LEU A 266 -6.09 30.70 2.85
CA LEU A 266 -4.94 30.17 2.09
C LEU A 266 -3.61 30.55 2.74
N ALA A 267 -3.45 31.82 3.13
CA ALA A 267 -2.27 32.30 3.84
C ALA A 267 -2.05 31.56 5.17
N SER A 268 -3.13 31.24 5.89
CA SER A 268 -3.06 30.45 7.13
C SER A 268 -2.55 29.04 6.89
N LEU A 269 -3.03 28.37 5.82
CA LEU A 269 -2.52 27.04 5.43
C LEU A 269 -1.02 27.11 5.08
N GLU A 270 -0.61 28.10 4.29
CA GLU A 270 0.81 28.30 3.93
C GLU A 270 1.68 28.56 5.16
N GLY A 271 1.15 29.33 6.12
CA GLY A 271 1.80 29.69 7.37
C GLY A 271 2.02 28.50 8.30
N ALA A 272 1.03 27.61 8.39
CA ALA A 272 1.06 26.43 9.25
C ALA A 272 2.13 25.43 8.83
N PHE A 273 2.17 25.08 7.53
CA PHE A 273 3.25 24.33 6.91
C PHE A 273 3.00 24.26 5.39
N SER A 274 4.01 24.55 4.56
CA SER A 274 3.88 24.32 3.11
C SER A 274 5.19 23.88 2.45
N ARG A 275 5.04 23.09 1.38
CA ARG A 275 6.08 22.74 0.38
C ARG A 275 5.62 23.12 -1.02
N GLU A 276 5.00 24.30 -1.10
CA GLU A 276 4.05 24.66 -2.15
C GLU A 276 2.84 23.71 -2.17
N PHE A 277 1.71 24.21 -2.67
CA PHE A 277 0.50 23.43 -2.77
C PHE A 277 0.28 22.93 -4.20
N THR A 278 -0.30 21.74 -4.29
CA THR A 278 -0.80 21.15 -5.53
C THR A 278 -2.19 20.56 -5.28
N ALA A 279 -3.00 20.49 -6.33
CA ALA A 279 -4.22 19.69 -6.31
C ALA A 279 -3.92 18.17 -6.48
N GLY A 280 -2.63 17.77 -6.56
CA GLY A 280 -2.25 16.38 -6.81
C GLY A 280 -2.81 15.89 -8.14
N TRP A 281 -2.88 14.56 -8.31
CA TRP A 281 -3.49 13.97 -9.51
C TRP A 281 -4.99 14.27 -9.63
N PHE A 282 -5.66 14.69 -8.56
CA PHE A 282 -7.08 15.04 -8.57
C PHE A 282 -7.40 16.08 -9.66
N ASN A 283 -6.58 17.13 -9.78
CA ASN A 283 -6.78 18.18 -10.78
C ASN A 283 -5.49 18.97 -11.13
N SER A 284 -4.32 18.34 -11.14
CA SER A 284 -3.05 18.98 -11.50
C SER A 284 -2.10 18.02 -12.20
N GLN A 285 -1.30 18.57 -13.12
CA GLN A 285 -0.11 17.90 -13.69
C GLN A 285 1.18 18.33 -12.97
N ASP A 286 1.15 19.46 -12.25
CA ASP A 286 2.26 19.95 -11.44
C ASP A 286 2.14 19.42 -10.00
N VAL A 287 2.67 18.21 -9.80
CA VAL A 287 2.62 17.49 -8.50
C VAL A 287 3.98 17.53 -7.78
N PHE A 288 5.06 17.82 -8.52
CA PHE A 288 6.44 17.65 -8.06
C PHE A 288 7.11 18.98 -7.77
N ASN A 289 7.93 19.00 -6.74
CA ASN A 289 8.81 20.12 -6.44
C ASN A 289 10.21 19.78 -6.95
N ARG A 290 10.76 20.63 -7.83
CA ARG A 290 12.10 20.43 -8.42
C ARG A 290 13.22 21.09 -7.63
N ASP A 291 12.88 22.11 -6.84
CA ASP A 291 13.85 23.02 -6.23
C ASP A 291 14.03 22.75 -4.73
N LYS A 292 13.01 22.21 -4.04
CA LYS A 292 13.05 21.89 -2.61
C LYS A 292 12.32 20.62 -2.20
N SER A 293 12.75 20.03 -1.08
CA SER A 293 12.13 18.84 -0.48
C SER A 293 11.58 19.04 0.93
N THR A 294 12.08 20.06 1.63
CA THR A 294 11.66 20.47 2.97
C THR A 294 10.54 21.50 2.87
N GLY A 295 9.68 21.51 3.89
CA GLY A 295 8.66 22.52 4.01
C GLY A 295 8.97 23.51 5.11
N GLU A 296 8.37 24.67 4.97
CA GLU A 296 8.58 25.80 5.84
C GLU A 296 7.37 25.95 6.76
N ILE A 297 7.67 26.29 8.01
CA ILE A 297 6.68 26.77 8.98
C ILE A 297 6.92 28.27 9.07
N LYS A 298 5.98 29.07 8.58
CA LYS A 298 6.12 30.54 8.58
C LYS A 298 5.44 31.18 9.79
N SER A 299 4.56 30.44 10.47
CA SER A 299 3.90 30.84 11.71
C SER A 299 4.00 29.74 12.76
N LYS A 300 4.37 30.11 13.98
CA LYS A 300 4.28 29.24 15.16
C LYS A 300 3.48 29.96 16.22
N MET A 301 2.26 29.49 16.48
CA MET A 301 1.50 29.92 17.64
C MET A 301 1.39 28.77 18.65
N ARG A 302 1.62 29.09 19.92
CA ARG A 302 1.25 28.22 21.04
C ARG A 302 -0.17 28.55 21.41
N GLU A 303 -1.10 27.77 20.89
CA GLU A 303 -2.50 27.85 21.30
C GLU A 303 -2.81 26.72 22.28
N PHE A 304 -3.56 27.07 23.33
CA PHE A 304 -4.17 26.09 24.23
C PHE A 304 -5.54 25.73 23.67
N TYR A 305 -5.71 24.45 23.35
CA TYR A 305 -6.97 23.92 22.85
C TYR A 305 -7.71 23.24 23.99
N GLU A 306 -8.91 23.72 24.28
CA GLU A 306 -9.80 23.13 25.27
C GLU A 306 -10.95 22.38 24.60
N VAL A 307 -11.42 21.35 25.28
CA VAL A 307 -12.51 20.49 24.83
C VAL A 307 -13.38 20.17 26.03
N GLN A 308 -14.68 20.03 25.80
CA GLN A 308 -15.60 19.64 26.88
C GLN A 308 -15.19 18.30 27.47
N LYS A 309 -15.38 18.14 28.79
CA LYS A 309 -15.14 16.90 29.51
C LYS A 309 -16.41 16.49 30.22
N ARG A 310 -17.08 15.45 29.71
CA ARG A 310 -18.24 14.81 30.36
C ARG A 310 -17.90 13.36 30.67
N SER A 311 -18.51 12.80 31.70
CA SER A 311 -18.43 11.37 32.01
C SER A 311 -19.29 10.56 31.03
N PHE A 312 -18.72 9.48 30.51
CA PHE A 312 -19.43 8.52 29.69
C PHE A 312 -19.04 7.12 30.14
N ASP A 313 -20.04 6.26 30.30
CA ASP A 313 -19.81 4.83 30.47
C ASP A 313 -19.79 4.16 29.10
N ILE A 314 -18.69 3.50 28.81
CA ILE A 314 -18.53 2.70 27.60
C ILE A 314 -18.58 1.24 28.03
N LYS A 315 -19.67 0.56 27.65
CA LYS A 315 -19.89 -0.85 27.98
C LYS A 315 -19.62 -1.70 26.74
N ARG A 316 -18.33 -1.93 26.45
CA ARG A 316 -17.90 -2.96 25.48
C ARG A 316 -16.91 -3.88 26.16
N ASN A 317 -17.15 -5.19 26.06
CA ASN A 317 -16.26 -6.20 26.63
C ASN A 317 -15.07 -6.44 25.71
N ARG A 318 -13.96 -6.91 26.28
CA ARG A 318 -12.85 -7.45 25.47
C ARG A 318 -13.33 -8.68 24.73
N VAL A 319 -12.90 -8.81 23.48
CA VAL A 319 -13.20 -9.93 22.60
C VAL A 319 -11.95 -10.80 22.49
N ASN A 320 -12.12 -12.11 22.61
CA ASN A 320 -11.07 -13.08 22.29
C ASN A 320 -11.29 -13.59 20.86
N VAL A 321 -10.32 -13.38 19.99
CA VAL A 321 -10.41 -13.76 18.57
C VAL A 321 -9.77 -15.13 18.41
N GLN A 322 -10.55 -16.12 17.97
CA GLN A 322 -9.98 -17.37 17.51
C GLN A 322 -9.51 -17.18 16.05
N LEU A 323 -8.20 -17.27 15.86
CA LEU A 323 -7.55 -17.14 14.57
C LEU A 323 -7.86 -18.36 13.69
N PRO A 324 -8.03 -18.18 12.37
CA PRO A 324 -8.29 -19.31 11.47
C PRO A 324 -7.08 -20.24 11.41
N GLU A 325 -7.36 -21.55 11.36
CA GLU A 325 -6.34 -22.54 11.01
C GLU A 325 -6.01 -22.41 9.53
N ILE A 326 -4.71 -22.35 9.23
CA ILE A 326 -4.24 -22.28 7.85
C ILE A 326 -3.94 -23.71 7.42
N LYS A 327 -4.74 -24.24 6.50
CA LYS A 327 -4.58 -25.60 5.98
C LYS A 327 -3.14 -25.83 5.54
N GLU A 328 -2.54 -26.89 6.08
CA GLU A 328 -1.29 -27.41 5.57
C GLU A 328 -1.56 -28.15 4.25
N ASN A 329 -0.60 -28.07 3.35
CA ASN A 329 -0.58 -28.86 2.13
C ASN A 329 0.76 -29.61 2.13
N GLU A 330 0.69 -30.93 2.23
CA GLU A 330 1.88 -31.78 2.20
C GLU A 330 2.48 -31.74 0.79
N ASN A 331 3.73 -31.28 0.70
CA ASN A 331 4.55 -31.21 -0.51
C ASN A 331 4.02 -30.27 -1.61
N GLY A 332 4.48 -29.01 -1.56
CA GLY A 332 4.36 -28.11 -2.70
C GLY A 332 5.12 -28.65 -3.91
N VAL A 333 4.48 -28.59 -5.09
CA VAL A 333 5.13 -28.92 -6.36
C VAL A 333 6.33 -27.99 -6.52
N LYS A 334 7.52 -28.57 -6.67
CA LYS A 334 8.74 -27.79 -6.91
C LYS A 334 8.62 -27.10 -8.26
N GLN A 335 8.65 -25.77 -8.26
CA GLN A 335 8.42 -24.98 -9.46
C GLN A 335 9.46 -23.87 -9.63
N LEU A 336 9.86 -23.63 -10.87
CA LEU A 336 10.68 -22.51 -11.28
C LEU A 336 9.88 -21.59 -12.20
N LEU A 337 9.61 -20.38 -11.71
CA LEU A 337 8.83 -19.36 -12.38
C LEU A 337 9.74 -18.22 -12.80
N VAL A 338 9.70 -17.82 -14.07
CA VAL A 338 10.68 -16.89 -14.64
C VAL A 338 9.98 -15.73 -15.34
N ARG A 339 10.28 -14.49 -14.94
CA ARG A 339 9.88 -13.29 -15.66
C ARG A 339 10.88 -13.02 -16.78
N VAL A 340 10.36 -12.83 -18.00
CA VAL A 340 11.16 -12.48 -19.18
C VAL A 340 10.55 -11.28 -19.91
N TYR A 341 11.36 -10.60 -20.70
CA TYR A 341 11.03 -9.31 -21.33
C TYR A 341 11.19 -9.31 -22.85
N ASN A 342 11.65 -10.43 -23.42
CA ASN A 342 11.82 -10.59 -24.85
C ASN A 342 11.75 -12.09 -25.22
N LYS A 343 11.57 -12.36 -26.52
CA LYS A 343 11.44 -13.71 -27.08
C LYS A 343 12.66 -14.59 -26.81
N LYS A 344 13.88 -14.04 -26.95
CA LYS A 344 15.13 -14.79 -26.74
C LYS A 344 15.21 -15.34 -25.32
N ASP A 345 14.98 -14.50 -24.32
CA ASP A 345 15.03 -14.88 -22.92
C ASP A 345 13.94 -15.89 -22.55
N ALA A 346 12.78 -15.85 -23.22
CA ALA A 346 11.73 -16.84 -23.05
C ALA A 346 12.19 -18.24 -23.51
N PHE A 347 12.81 -18.36 -24.69
CA PHE A 347 13.38 -19.62 -25.16
C PHE A 347 14.52 -20.12 -24.28
N GLU A 348 15.41 -19.23 -23.83
CA GLU A 348 16.48 -19.56 -22.88
C GLU A 348 15.91 -20.08 -21.56
N ALA A 349 14.92 -19.41 -20.97
CA ALA A 349 14.29 -19.86 -19.74
C ALA A 349 13.62 -21.23 -19.91
N ALA A 350 12.84 -21.43 -20.98
CA ALA A 350 12.16 -22.68 -21.25
C ALA A 350 13.15 -23.85 -21.44
N SER A 351 14.17 -23.66 -22.28
CA SER A 351 15.19 -24.69 -22.58
C SER A 351 16.03 -25.09 -21.36
N ASN A 352 16.09 -24.23 -20.35
CA ASN A 352 16.84 -24.46 -19.12
C ASN A 352 15.96 -24.92 -17.94
N GLY A 353 14.69 -25.22 -18.20
CA GLY A 353 13.77 -25.83 -17.25
C GLY A 353 12.95 -24.83 -16.44
N ALA A 354 12.49 -23.73 -17.02
CA ALA A 354 11.37 -22.96 -16.44
C ALA A 354 10.05 -23.75 -16.57
N ASP A 355 9.25 -23.83 -15.51
CA ASP A 355 7.90 -24.43 -15.58
C ASP A 355 6.86 -23.42 -16.06
N ILE A 356 7.00 -22.18 -15.59
CA ILE A 356 6.11 -21.06 -15.90
C ILE A 356 6.95 -19.87 -16.33
N ILE A 357 6.61 -19.29 -17.48
CA ILE A 357 7.17 -18.03 -17.93
C ILE A 357 6.12 -16.93 -17.77
N TYR A 358 6.51 -15.85 -17.08
CA TYR A 358 5.72 -14.64 -16.99
C TYR A 358 6.10 -13.69 -18.13
N PHE A 359 5.18 -13.43 -19.05
CA PHE A 359 5.39 -12.54 -20.19
C PHE A 359 4.41 -11.37 -20.17
N ASP A 360 4.82 -10.20 -20.68
CA ASP A 360 3.93 -9.04 -20.71
C ASP A 360 2.70 -9.38 -21.57
N LEU A 361 1.50 -9.26 -20.99
CA LEU A 361 0.27 -9.60 -21.69
C LEU A 361 0.08 -8.76 -22.96
N PHE A 362 0.59 -7.52 -22.97
CA PHE A 362 0.41 -6.58 -24.07
C PHE A 362 1.49 -6.66 -25.14
N ASP A 363 2.53 -7.46 -24.94
CA ASP A 363 3.53 -7.69 -25.97
C ASP A 363 2.91 -8.46 -27.14
N GLU A 364 3.15 -7.98 -28.36
CA GLU A 364 2.58 -8.53 -29.60
C GLU A 364 3.06 -9.96 -29.86
N HIS A 365 4.28 -10.29 -29.43
CA HIS A 365 4.89 -11.61 -29.62
C HIS A 365 4.39 -12.67 -28.61
N PHE A 366 3.48 -12.32 -27.70
CA PHE A 366 2.94 -13.24 -26.70
C PHE A 366 2.34 -14.51 -27.34
N VAL A 367 1.55 -14.36 -28.42
CA VAL A 367 0.84 -15.48 -29.06
C VAL A 367 1.83 -16.44 -29.72
N ASP A 368 2.79 -15.91 -30.49
CA ASP A 368 3.85 -16.70 -31.11
C ASP A 368 4.62 -17.57 -30.09
N LEU A 369 4.89 -17.00 -28.92
CA LEU A 369 5.60 -17.69 -27.84
C LEU A 369 4.79 -18.85 -27.27
N LYS A 370 3.48 -18.66 -27.09
CA LYS A 370 2.61 -19.68 -26.52
C LYS A 370 2.60 -20.95 -27.35
N ASP A 371 2.57 -20.82 -28.67
CA ASP A 371 2.53 -21.98 -29.57
C ASP A 371 3.93 -22.62 -29.76
N SER A 372 4.99 -21.90 -29.40
CA SER A 372 6.39 -22.33 -29.61
C SER A 372 7.07 -22.91 -28.37
N LEU A 373 6.54 -22.69 -27.17
CA LEU A 373 7.18 -23.08 -25.91
C LEU A 373 6.44 -24.22 -25.24
N HIS A 374 7.19 -25.17 -24.67
CA HIS A 374 6.63 -26.32 -23.94
C HIS A 374 6.26 -26.00 -22.48
N CYS A 375 6.67 -24.85 -21.96
CA CYS A 375 6.32 -24.39 -20.61
C CYS A 375 5.04 -23.55 -20.61
N LYS A 376 4.38 -23.44 -19.45
CA LYS A 376 3.16 -22.61 -19.33
C LYS A 376 3.50 -21.12 -19.44
N LEU A 377 2.69 -20.37 -20.18
CA LEU A 377 2.86 -18.94 -20.38
C LEU A 377 1.79 -18.15 -19.61
N PHE A 378 2.24 -17.40 -18.60
CA PHE A 378 1.38 -16.57 -17.77
C PHE A 378 1.48 -15.10 -18.19
N GLY A 379 0.33 -14.48 -18.46
CA GLY A 379 0.25 -13.06 -18.80
C GLY A 379 0.39 -12.17 -17.57
N VAL A 380 1.36 -11.26 -17.58
CA VAL A 380 1.55 -10.27 -16.51
C VAL A 380 0.63 -9.08 -16.75
N THR A 381 -0.18 -8.77 -15.75
CA THR A 381 -1.07 -7.60 -15.79
C THR A 381 -0.43 -6.41 -15.07
N PRO A 382 -0.77 -5.16 -15.46
CA PRO A 382 -0.21 -3.96 -14.85
C PRO A 382 -0.52 -3.83 -13.36
N ARG A 383 0.40 -3.21 -12.60
CA ARG A 383 0.18 -2.87 -11.18
C ARG A 383 -0.72 -1.65 -10.99
N ILE A 384 -0.66 -0.70 -11.92
CA ILE A 384 -1.54 0.48 -11.95
C ILE A 384 -2.66 0.20 -12.94
N MET A 385 -3.87 -0.02 -12.40
CA MET A 385 -5.10 -0.24 -13.16
C MET A 385 -6.16 0.75 -12.67
N VAL A 386 -6.59 1.65 -13.54
CA VAL A 386 -7.50 2.77 -13.25
C VAL A 386 -8.60 2.87 -14.30
N GLY A 387 -9.72 3.51 -13.95
CA GLY A 387 -10.84 3.70 -14.89
C GLY A 387 -11.25 2.39 -15.58
N ASN A 388 -11.16 2.38 -16.92
CA ASN A 388 -11.57 1.25 -17.76
C ASN A 388 -10.44 0.24 -18.05
N ASP A 389 -9.28 0.33 -17.40
CA ASP A 389 -8.18 -0.62 -17.60
C ASP A 389 -8.61 -2.05 -17.30
N THR A 390 -9.33 -2.30 -16.20
CA THR A 390 -9.72 -3.66 -15.78
C THR A 390 -10.62 -4.37 -16.82
N PRO A 391 -11.69 -3.75 -17.34
CA PRO A 391 -12.44 -4.29 -18.48
C PRO A 391 -11.56 -4.58 -19.71
N ASN A 392 -10.68 -3.65 -20.10
CA ASN A 392 -9.84 -3.77 -21.29
C ASN A 392 -8.81 -4.92 -21.17
N ILE A 393 -8.17 -5.03 -20.00
CA ILE A 393 -7.27 -6.15 -19.67
C ILE A 393 -8.03 -7.47 -19.72
N THR A 394 -9.25 -7.51 -19.16
CA THR A 394 -10.07 -8.72 -19.18
C THR A 394 -10.45 -9.14 -20.60
N LYS A 395 -10.73 -8.19 -21.50
CA LYS A 395 -10.93 -8.46 -22.93
C LYS A 395 -9.67 -9.07 -23.55
N THR A 396 -8.52 -8.45 -23.31
CA THR A 396 -7.21 -8.93 -23.81
C THR A 396 -6.89 -10.36 -23.33
N LEU A 397 -7.19 -10.67 -22.06
CA LEU A 397 -7.01 -12.02 -21.51
C LEU A 397 -7.88 -13.06 -22.21
N ARG A 398 -9.12 -12.73 -22.58
CA ARG A 398 -10.03 -13.63 -23.31
C ARG A 398 -9.58 -13.85 -24.76
N GLU A 399 -8.93 -12.86 -25.36
CA GLU A 399 -8.39 -12.93 -26.73
C GLU A 399 -7.10 -13.76 -26.76
N LYS A 400 -6.11 -13.43 -25.92
CA LYS A 400 -4.80 -14.11 -25.91
C LYS A 400 -4.82 -15.47 -25.22
N LYS A 401 -5.81 -15.73 -24.35
CA LYS A 401 -6.02 -17.00 -23.62
C LYS A 401 -4.72 -17.54 -22.99
N PRO A 402 -4.05 -16.80 -22.09
CA PRO A 402 -2.83 -17.31 -21.47
C PRO A 402 -3.12 -18.54 -20.60
N ASP A 403 -2.09 -19.33 -20.26
CA ASP A 403 -2.25 -20.51 -19.38
C ASP A 403 -2.50 -20.13 -17.92
N GLY A 404 -2.26 -18.87 -17.58
CA GLY A 404 -2.46 -18.27 -16.27
C GLY A 404 -2.15 -16.78 -16.29
N ILE A 405 -2.24 -16.11 -15.14
CA ILE A 405 -1.88 -14.70 -15.01
C ILE A 405 -1.00 -14.44 -13.81
N LEU A 406 -0.13 -13.43 -13.91
CA LEU A 406 0.47 -12.76 -12.77
C LEU A 406 -0.27 -11.43 -12.58
N ALA A 407 -1.09 -11.36 -11.54
CA ALA A 407 -1.93 -10.22 -11.24
C ALA A 407 -1.13 -9.13 -10.49
N GLY A 408 -0.98 -7.96 -11.12
CA GLY A 408 -0.36 -6.79 -10.49
C GLY A 408 -1.32 -5.96 -9.63
N ASN A 409 -2.63 -6.15 -9.81
CA ASN A 409 -3.69 -5.43 -9.09
C ASN A 409 -4.85 -6.37 -8.77
N LEU A 410 -5.39 -6.30 -7.56
CA LEU A 410 -6.47 -7.19 -7.12
C LEU A 410 -7.78 -6.97 -7.86
N GLY A 411 -8.01 -5.80 -8.49
CA GLY A 411 -9.26 -5.53 -9.21
C GLY A 411 -9.58 -6.56 -10.30
N ILE A 412 -8.56 -7.23 -10.86
CA ILE A 412 -8.77 -8.27 -11.87
C ILE A 412 -9.54 -9.51 -11.32
N LEU A 413 -9.47 -9.75 -10.01
CA LEU A 413 -10.13 -10.89 -9.36
C LEU A 413 -11.66 -10.78 -9.39
N ASN A 414 -12.20 -9.57 -9.56
CA ASN A 414 -13.65 -9.33 -9.61
C ASN A 414 -14.32 -9.88 -10.89
N TYR A 415 -13.55 -10.33 -11.89
CA TYR A 415 -14.05 -10.76 -13.21
C TYR A 415 -14.18 -12.29 -13.36
N ASN A 416 -14.10 -13.06 -12.27
CA ASN A 416 -14.25 -14.53 -12.24
C ASN A 416 -13.47 -15.22 -13.37
N LEU A 417 -12.20 -14.88 -13.48
CA LEU A 417 -11.31 -15.42 -14.50
C LEU A 417 -11.12 -16.93 -14.29
N LYS A 418 -11.23 -17.71 -15.37
CA LYS A 418 -11.02 -19.17 -15.36
C LYS A 418 -9.56 -19.55 -15.67
N PHE A 419 -8.64 -18.73 -15.17
CA PHE A 419 -7.20 -18.92 -15.31
C PHE A 419 -6.61 -19.19 -13.92
N PRO A 420 -5.54 -20.00 -13.80
CA PRO A 420 -4.67 -19.96 -12.64
C PRO A 420 -4.16 -18.53 -12.41
N ILE A 421 -4.27 -18.05 -11.18
CA ILE A 421 -3.88 -16.67 -10.82
C ILE A 421 -2.73 -16.72 -9.83
N HIS A 422 -1.60 -16.15 -10.22
CA HIS A 422 -0.54 -15.79 -9.31
C HIS A 422 -0.66 -14.31 -8.93
N LEU A 423 -0.39 -13.95 -7.69
CA LEU A 423 -0.39 -12.54 -7.26
C LEU A 423 1.03 -12.03 -7.16
N ASP A 424 1.29 -10.88 -7.77
CA ASP A 424 2.59 -10.22 -7.68
C ASP A 424 2.87 -9.76 -6.23
N TYR A 425 4.13 -9.67 -5.85
CA TYR A 425 4.55 -9.39 -4.48
C TYR A 425 4.15 -7.99 -3.99
N ASN A 426 3.75 -7.07 -4.89
CA ASN A 426 3.22 -5.76 -4.52
C ASN A 426 1.86 -5.84 -3.81
N ILE A 427 1.19 -6.99 -3.85
CA ILE A 427 -0.02 -7.25 -3.07
C ILE A 427 0.29 -7.39 -1.57
N ASN A 428 1.58 -7.56 -1.21
CA ASN A 428 2.07 -7.64 0.17
C ASN A 428 1.48 -8.79 1.00
N CYS A 429 1.44 -10.02 0.46
CA CYS A 429 1.19 -11.19 1.31
C CYS A 429 2.35 -11.31 2.33
N PHE A 430 2.07 -11.05 3.61
CA PHE A 430 3.08 -10.83 4.65
C PHE A 430 2.98 -11.83 5.81
N ASN A 431 1.82 -12.45 5.97
CA ASN A 431 1.56 -13.46 6.98
C ASN A 431 0.67 -14.60 6.46
N GLY A 432 0.48 -15.62 7.28
CA GLY A 432 -0.24 -16.84 6.93
C GLY A 432 -1.74 -16.65 6.78
N ILE A 433 -2.35 -15.65 7.43
CA ILE A 433 -3.77 -15.32 7.22
C ILE A 433 -3.94 -14.69 5.83
N ASP A 434 -3.02 -13.83 5.39
CA ASP A 434 -3.01 -13.31 4.01
C ASP A 434 -2.90 -14.45 3.01
N LEU A 435 -1.97 -15.38 3.26
CA LEU A 435 -1.80 -16.54 2.38
C LEU A 435 -3.08 -17.38 2.33
N GLY A 436 -3.67 -17.70 3.47
CA GLY A 436 -4.92 -18.45 3.54
C GLY A 436 -6.09 -17.75 2.82
N TYR A 437 -6.18 -16.42 2.97
CA TYR A 437 -7.17 -15.59 2.29
C TYR A 437 -7.04 -15.68 0.77
N PHE A 438 -5.83 -15.49 0.22
CA PHE A 438 -5.61 -15.56 -1.22
C PHE A 438 -5.75 -16.97 -1.78
N LEU A 439 -5.29 -18.00 -1.06
CA LEU A 439 -5.51 -19.40 -1.45
C LEU A 439 -7.00 -19.75 -1.48
N GLY A 440 -7.80 -19.22 -0.54
CA GLY A 440 -9.26 -19.34 -0.55
C GLY A 440 -9.92 -18.68 -1.76
N MET A 441 -9.27 -17.69 -2.36
CA MET A 441 -9.66 -17.08 -3.64
C MET A 441 -9.07 -17.81 -4.87
N ASN A 442 -8.49 -19.00 -4.69
CA ASN A 442 -7.76 -19.75 -5.72
C ASN A 442 -6.60 -18.98 -6.35
N CYS A 443 -5.93 -18.13 -5.56
CA CYS A 443 -4.79 -17.33 -5.98
C CYS A 443 -3.52 -17.76 -5.25
N LEU A 444 -2.40 -17.88 -5.96
CA LEU A 444 -1.09 -18.21 -5.40
C LEU A 444 -0.20 -16.97 -5.30
N PRO A 445 0.05 -16.40 -4.12
CA PRO A 445 0.83 -15.17 -4.01
C PRO A 445 2.34 -15.43 -4.09
N ILE A 446 3.05 -14.48 -4.70
CA ILE A 446 4.46 -14.24 -4.43
C ILE A 446 4.54 -13.50 -3.09
N ILE A 447 5.16 -14.13 -2.09
CA ILE A 447 5.31 -13.56 -0.75
C ILE A 447 6.22 -12.33 -0.82
N SER A 448 5.94 -11.35 0.05
CA SER A 448 6.71 -10.11 0.11
C SER A 448 8.22 -10.40 0.28
N PRO A 449 9.08 -9.80 -0.57
CA PRO A 449 10.53 -9.98 -0.46
C PRO A 449 11.12 -9.33 0.81
N GLU A 450 10.34 -8.51 1.53
CA GLU A 450 10.75 -7.91 2.81
C GLU A 450 10.86 -8.94 3.96
N LEU A 451 10.30 -10.15 3.80
CA LEU A 451 10.43 -11.22 4.80
C LEU A 451 11.81 -11.89 4.72
N SER A 452 12.38 -12.16 5.89
CA SER A 452 13.60 -12.97 6.02
C SER A 452 13.34 -14.44 5.74
N ILE A 453 14.41 -15.19 5.46
CA ILE A 453 14.34 -16.66 5.33
C ILE A 453 13.77 -17.29 6.60
N LYS A 454 14.14 -16.79 7.78
CA LYS A 454 13.59 -17.26 9.06
C LYS A 454 12.09 -17.03 9.17
N GLU A 455 11.60 -15.90 8.67
CA GLU A 455 10.17 -15.61 8.66
C GLU A 455 9.40 -16.46 7.65
N LEU A 456 10.01 -16.77 6.49
CA LEU A 456 9.45 -17.69 5.49
C LEU A 456 9.20 -19.10 6.04
N ARG A 457 9.98 -19.55 7.03
CA ARG A 457 9.74 -20.83 7.73
C ARG A 457 8.34 -20.94 8.33
N GLN A 458 7.70 -19.83 8.69
CA GLN A 458 6.34 -19.82 9.24
C GLN A 458 5.26 -20.14 8.18
N PHE A 459 5.65 -20.22 6.91
CA PHE A 459 4.83 -20.66 5.80
C PHE A 459 5.14 -22.10 5.37
N ARG A 460 6.01 -22.81 6.09
CA ARG A 460 6.31 -24.22 5.82
C ARG A 460 5.01 -25.04 5.73
N ASN A 461 5.01 -26.06 4.86
CA ASN A 461 3.85 -26.89 4.55
C ASN A 461 2.69 -26.11 3.91
N LYS A 462 2.96 -24.99 3.23
CA LYS A 462 1.95 -24.23 2.49
C LYS A 462 2.48 -23.91 1.10
N ASN A 463 1.56 -23.73 0.15
CA ASN A 463 1.92 -23.37 -1.22
C ASN A 463 2.07 -21.86 -1.32
N PHE A 464 3.26 -21.39 -1.70
CA PHE A 464 3.54 -19.98 -1.97
C PHE A 464 4.77 -19.85 -2.86
N ILE A 465 4.93 -18.69 -3.50
CA ILE A 465 6.08 -18.39 -4.35
C ILE A 465 7.02 -17.44 -3.62
N ALA A 466 8.33 -17.67 -3.70
CA ALA A 466 9.34 -16.75 -3.17
C ALA A 466 10.26 -16.24 -4.26
N MET A 467 10.50 -14.92 -4.29
CA MET A 467 11.51 -14.33 -5.16
C MET A 467 12.91 -14.72 -4.66
N VAL A 468 13.68 -15.41 -5.51
CA VAL A 468 15.03 -15.88 -5.17
C VAL A 468 16.13 -15.16 -5.94
N HIS A 469 15.79 -14.55 -7.08
CA HIS A 469 16.76 -13.87 -7.93
C HIS A 469 16.10 -12.76 -8.74
N GLY A 470 16.79 -11.64 -8.94
CA GLY A 470 16.34 -10.61 -9.87
C GLY A 470 16.28 -9.20 -9.33
N LYS A 471 15.78 -8.27 -10.15
CA LYS A 471 15.64 -6.86 -9.75
C LYS A 471 14.37 -6.66 -8.92
N ILE A 472 14.54 -6.06 -7.75
CA ILE A 472 13.44 -5.72 -6.86
C ILE A 472 12.90 -4.35 -7.28
N ARG A 473 11.62 -4.29 -7.64
CA ARG A 473 10.90 -3.02 -7.82
C ARG A 473 10.73 -2.32 -6.48
N LEU A 474 11.31 -1.15 -6.35
CA LEU A 474 11.35 -0.34 -5.12
C LEU A 474 10.20 0.66 -5.03
N MET A 475 9.79 1.20 -6.18
CA MET A 475 8.63 2.07 -6.30
C MET A 475 7.94 1.83 -7.64
N THR A 476 6.62 1.97 -7.62
CA THR A 476 5.78 2.10 -8.81
C THR A 476 5.13 3.48 -8.71
N LEU A 477 5.12 4.28 -9.78
CA LEU A 477 4.71 5.69 -9.74
C LEU A 477 3.74 5.98 -10.88
N ARG A 478 2.71 6.81 -10.62
CA ARG A 478 1.82 7.34 -11.68
C ARG A 478 2.53 8.37 -12.56
N HIS A 479 3.57 9.00 -12.04
CA HIS A 479 4.38 9.96 -12.78
C HIS A 479 5.35 9.26 -13.74
N LYS A 480 5.45 9.81 -14.95
CA LYS A 480 6.42 9.36 -15.96
C LYS A 480 7.75 10.07 -15.74
N LEU A 481 8.75 9.31 -15.33
CA LEU A 481 10.14 9.76 -15.20
C LEU A 481 10.87 9.64 -16.55
N PRO A 482 11.95 10.42 -16.78
CA PRO A 482 12.66 10.47 -18.08
C PRO A 482 13.45 9.19 -18.46
N GLY A 483 13.23 8.05 -17.79
CA GLY A 483 13.97 6.80 -18.01
C GLY A 483 15.43 6.87 -17.53
N GLY A 484 16.19 5.79 -17.76
CA GLY A 484 17.62 5.72 -17.44
C GLY A 484 17.90 5.35 -15.98
N TRP A 485 18.74 6.15 -15.30
CA TRP A 485 19.21 5.87 -13.95
C TRP A 485 19.05 7.08 -13.03
N LEU A 486 18.57 6.85 -11.81
CA LEU A 486 18.64 7.78 -10.70
C LEU A 486 19.87 7.46 -9.86
N LYS A 487 20.77 8.44 -9.72
CA LYS A 487 21.93 8.36 -8.83
C LYS A 487 21.65 9.17 -7.57
N ASP A 488 21.67 8.53 -6.40
CA ASP A 488 21.53 9.23 -5.13
C ASP A 488 22.83 9.93 -4.70
N GLU A 489 22.75 10.74 -3.64
CA GLU A 489 23.87 11.50 -3.06
C GLU A 489 25.00 10.62 -2.52
N LYS A 490 24.75 9.32 -2.29
CA LYS A 490 25.75 8.34 -1.84
C LYS A 490 26.34 7.53 -3.01
N GLY A 491 25.98 7.87 -4.25
CA GLY A 491 26.41 7.15 -5.45
C GLY A 491 25.64 5.87 -5.76
N GLY A 492 24.56 5.57 -5.02
CA GLY A 492 23.65 4.47 -5.31
C GLY A 492 22.91 4.69 -6.62
N LEU A 493 22.87 3.68 -7.47
CA LEU A 493 22.22 3.73 -8.78
C LEU A 493 20.90 2.94 -8.76
N PHE A 494 19.84 3.51 -9.34
CA PHE A 494 18.51 2.90 -9.43
C PHE A 494 17.98 3.04 -10.84
N ARG A 495 17.60 1.93 -11.49
CA ARG A 495 17.10 1.94 -12.87
C ARG A 495 15.66 2.43 -12.89
N VAL A 496 15.32 3.25 -13.86
CA VAL A 496 13.97 3.74 -14.13
C VAL A 496 13.46 3.10 -15.41
N ASN A 497 12.30 2.43 -15.31
CA ASN A 497 11.60 1.91 -16.47
C ASN A 497 10.27 2.64 -16.66
N SER A 498 9.87 2.81 -17.93
CA SER A 498 8.52 3.22 -18.29
C SER A 498 7.58 2.01 -18.26
N ILE A 499 6.37 2.21 -17.78
CA ILE A 499 5.29 1.23 -17.76
C ILE A 499 4.01 1.86 -18.29
N MET A 500 3.01 1.05 -18.67
CA MET A 500 1.74 1.50 -19.29
C MET A 500 1.15 2.77 -18.67
N ASN A 501 1.12 2.82 -17.34
CA ASN A 501 0.46 3.86 -16.56
C ASN A 501 1.41 4.71 -15.69
N GLY A 502 2.71 4.75 -16.02
CA GLY A 502 3.67 5.58 -15.30
C GLY A 502 5.11 5.08 -15.39
N SER A 503 5.80 5.00 -14.25
CA SER A 503 7.18 4.52 -14.16
C SER A 503 7.39 3.59 -12.97
N GLU A 504 8.45 2.81 -13.02
CA GLU A 504 8.95 2.04 -11.87
C GLU A 504 10.43 2.32 -11.63
N ILE A 505 10.84 2.19 -10.37
CA ILE A 505 12.23 2.30 -9.94
C ILE A 505 12.68 0.94 -9.42
N LEU A 506 13.74 0.40 -10.01
CA LEU A 506 14.36 -0.87 -9.65
C LEU A 506 15.62 -0.63 -8.79
N ASN A 507 15.97 -1.63 -7.99
CA ASN A 507 17.27 -1.65 -7.32
C ASN A 507 18.44 -1.71 -8.32
N GLY A 508 19.59 -1.15 -7.94
CA GLY A 508 20.78 -1.13 -8.80
C GLY A 508 21.51 -2.46 -8.93
N LYS A 509 21.40 -3.32 -7.90
CA LYS A 509 22.00 -4.66 -7.86
C LYS A 509 20.92 -5.70 -7.65
N GLU A 510 20.95 -6.78 -8.42
CA GLU A 510 19.97 -7.86 -8.33
C GLU A 510 20.05 -8.60 -6.98
N LEU A 511 18.89 -9.04 -6.51
CA LEU A 511 18.79 -10.07 -5.49
C LEU A 511 19.36 -11.38 -6.04
N GLY A 512 20.09 -12.13 -5.22
CA GLY A 512 20.53 -13.48 -5.56
C GLY A 512 20.69 -14.34 -4.33
N LEU A 513 19.82 -15.35 -4.19
CA LEU A 513 19.75 -16.22 -3.01
C LEU A 513 20.31 -17.63 -3.24
N LEU A 514 21.15 -17.83 -4.26
CA LEU A 514 21.78 -19.13 -4.57
C LEU A 514 22.45 -19.77 -3.34
N SER A 515 23.27 -18.99 -2.62
CA SER A 515 23.96 -19.44 -1.40
C SER A 515 23.03 -19.79 -0.22
N LYS A 516 21.72 -19.54 -0.37
CA LYS A 516 20.67 -19.76 0.63
C LYS A 516 19.58 -20.70 0.13
N SER A 517 19.70 -21.24 -1.08
CA SER A 517 18.63 -22.03 -1.68
C SER A 517 18.36 -23.35 -0.94
N SER A 518 19.38 -24.01 -0.38
CA SER A 518 19.16 -25.18 0.49
C SER A 518 18.35 -24.82 1.73
N GLN A 519 18.67 -23.69 2.37
CA GLN A 519 17.92 -23.20 3.53
C GLN A 519 16.47 -22.83 3.18
N LEU A 520 16.24 -22.25 1.99
CA LEU A 520 14.90 -21.97 1.48
C LEU A 520 14.08 -23.25 1.30
N LEU A 521 14.67 -24.28 0.68
CA LEU A 521 14.03 -25.60 0.52
C LEU A 521 13.70 -26.25 1.88
N GLU A 522 14.64 -26.24 2.82
CA GLU A 522 14.43 -26.73 4.20
C GLU A 522 13.29 -26.00 4.92
N HIS A 523 13.09 -24.73 4.61
CA HIS A 523 12.01 -23.91 5.18
C HIS A 523 10.69 -24.03 4.40
N GLY A 524 10.60 -24.96 3.45
CA GLY A 524 9.37 -25.31 2.73
C GLY A 524 9.10 -24.46 1.49
N VAL A 525 10.08 -23.68 1.01
CA VAL A 525 9.93 -22.91 -0.23
C VAL A 525 10.13 -23.86 -1.41
N ALA A 526 9.04 -24.26 -2.06
CA ALA A 526 9.07 -25.16 -3.22
C ALA A 526 9.00 -24.41 -4.57
N SER A 527 8.44 -23.19 -4.60
CA SER A 527 8.26 -22.41 -5.82
C SER A 527 9.19 -21.20 -5.83
N PHE A 528 10.17 -21.20 -6.74
CA PHE A 528 11.17 -20.14 -6.90
C PHE A 528 10.78 -19.20 -8.02
N PHE A 529 10.79 -17.90 -7.74
CA PHE A 529 10.58 -16.85 -8.73
C PHE A 529 11.90 -16.14 -9.07
N VAL A 530 12.19 -16.05 -10.37
CA VAL A 530 13.36 -15.40 -10.96
C VAL A 530 12.92 -14.27 -11.87
N ASP A 531 13.51 -13.07 -11.69
CA ASP A 531 13.24 -11.88 -12.49
C ASP A 531 14.53 -11.16 -12.90
N THR A 532 15.24 -11.75 -13.86
CA THR A 532 16.53 -11.25 -14.34
C THR A 532 16.51 -11.00 -15.84
N GLU A 533 17.25 -9.98 -16.26
CA GLU A 533 17.58 -9.71 -17.66
C GLU A 533 19.04 -10.15 -17.97
N ARG A 534 19.76 -10.65 -16.96
CA ARG A 534 21.19 -11.02 -17.05
C ARG A 534 21.32 -12.53 -16.99
N ASP A 535 21.91 -13.11 -18.05
CA ASP A 535 22.20 -14.54 -18.15
C ASP A 535 21.00 -15.42 -17.74
N VAL A 536 19.84 -15.19 -18.37
CA VAL A 536 18.59 -15.88 -18.04
C VAL A 536 18.79 -17.40 -18.09
N GLY A 537 19.39 -17.93 -19.16
CA GLY A 537 19.65 -19.36 -19.31
C GLY A 537 20.54 -19.93 -18.21
N GLY A 538 21.66 -19.27 -17.88
CA GLY A 538 22.56 -19.70 -16.82
C GLY A 538 21.89 -19.69 -15.43
N VAL A 539 21.21 -18.61 -15.08
CA VAL A 539 20.52 -18.47 -13.79
C VAL A 539 19.41 -19.51 -13.63
N VAL A 540 18.56 -19.69 -14.66
CA VAL A 540 17.46 -20.66 -14.64
C VAL A 540 18.00 -22.08 -14.49
N ARG A 541 19.03 -22.45 -15.25
CA ARG A 541 19.68 -23.78 -15.17
C ARG A 541 20.18 -24.09 -13.76
N LEU A 542 20.73 -23.10 -13.06
CA LEU A 542 21.26 -23.29 -11.70
C LEU A 542 20.15 -23.48 -10.67
N TYR A 543 19.11 -22.65 -10.69
CA TYR A 543 17.98 -22.82 -9.78
C TYR A 543 17.20 -24.11 -10.06
N ARG A 544 17.10 -24.54 -11.32
CA ARG A 544 16.55 -25.85 -11.67
C ARG A 544 17.34 -26.98 -11.02
N LYS A 545 18.68 -26.98 -11.17
CA LYS A 545 19.56 -27.96 -10.50
C LYS A 545 19.32 -28.01 -8.99
N ILE A 546 19.17 -26.86 -8.34
CA ILE A 546 18.92 -26.79 -6.90
C ILE A 546 17.56 -27.38 -6.53
N LEU A 547 16.49 -27.03 -7.27
CA LEU A 547 15.17 -27.63 -7.04
C LEU A 547 15.20 -29.16 -7.21
N ASP A 548 15.99 -29.65 -8.17
CA ASP A 548 16.20 -31.08 -8.41
C ASP A 548 17.11 -31.76 -7.37
N GLY A 549 17.60 -31.01 -6.36
CA GLY A 549 18.42 -31.53 -5.26
C GLY A 549 19.91 -31.70 -5.59
N LYS A 550 20.40 -31.10 -6.68
CA LYS A 550 21.81 -31.15 -7.08
C LYS A 550 22.61 -30.05 -6.39
N GLU A 551 23.83 -30.37 -5.97
CA GLU A 551 24.78 -29.36 -5.50
C GLU A 551 25.21 -28.43 -6.65
N VAL A 552 25.37 -27.15 -6.33
CA VAL A 552 25.74 -26.12 -7.30
C VAL A 552 26.89 -25.28 -6.74
N ASN A 553 27.97 -25.18 -7.52
CA ASN A 553 29.05 -24.24 -7.23
C ASN A 553 28.61 -22.82 -7.59
N ASP A 554 28.41 -21.99 -6.57
CA ASP A 554 27.90 -20.61 -6.68
C ASP A 554 29.00 -19.53 -6.63
N SER A 555 30.28 -19.93 -6.55
CA SER A 555 31.41 -19.03 -6.32
C SER A 555 31.60 -17.95 -7.39
N GLY A 556 31.29 -18.26 -8.66
CA GLY A 556 31.38 -17.31 -9.78
C GLY A 556 30.29 -16.24 -9.79
N ILE A 557 29.17 -16.47 -9.07
CA ILE A 557 27.98 -15.62 -9.12
C ILE A 557 27.93 -14.69 -7.90
N LYS A 558 28.49 -15.09 -6.75
CA LYS A 558 28.45 -14.32 -5.48
C LYS A 558 28.88 -12.85 -5.57
N ARG A 559 29.75 -12.46 -6.50
CA ARG A 559 30.39 -11.12 -6.49
C ARG A 559 29.46 -9.96 -6.85
N ASN A 560 28.29 -10.20 -7.44
CA ASN A 560 27.46 -9.13 -8.02
C ASN A 560 26.03 -8.98 -7.45
N TYR A 561 25.61 -9.80 -6.49
CA TYR A 561 24.23 -9.80 -5.98
C TYR A 561 24.14 -9.28 -4.54
N ILE A 562 22.97 -8.73 -4.21
CA ILE A 562 22.59 -8.46 -2.83
C ILE A 562 21.77 -9.62 -2.29
N LEU A 563 21.83 -9.84 -0.97
CA LEU A 563 20.94 -10.79 -0.28
C LEU A 563 19.58 -10.18 0.07
N GLY A 564 19.37 -8.89 -0.22
CA GLY A 564 18.14 -8.17 0.14
C GLY A 564 17.87 -8.23 1.64
N TRP A 565 16.62 -8.54 2.02
CA TRP A 565 16.18 -8.65 3.41
C TRP A 565 16.27 -10.06 4.00
N SER A 566 16.80 -11.02 3.24
CA SER A 566 16.80 -12.45 3.61
C SER A 566 17.42 -12.77 4.97
N TYR A 567 18.35 -11.92 5.48
CA TYR A 567 19.06 -12.16 6.74
C TYR A 567 18.34 -11.65 8.00
N ARG A 568 17.77 -10.44 7.96
CA ARG A 568 17.19 -9.77 9.15
C ARG A 568 15.70 -9.44 9.02
N GLY A 569 15.14 -9.54 7.80
CA GLY A 569 13.82 -9.04 7.49
C GLY A 569 13.79 -7.53 7.63
N VAL A 570 12.59 -6.99 7.78
CA VAL A 570 12.36 -5.55 7.95
C VAL A 570 11.84 -5.23 9.34
N ALA A 571 12.21 -4.04 9.83
CA ALA A 571 11.82 -3.56 11.16
C ALA A 571 10.34 -3.18 11.23
#